data_AF-A0A836D7R0-F1
#
_entry.id   AF-A0A836D7R0-F1
#
_cell.length_a   1.000
_cell.length_b   1.000
_cell.length_c   1.000
_cell.angle_alpha   90.00
_cell.angle_beta   90.00
_cell.angle_gamma   90.00
#
_symmetry.space_group_name_H-M   'P 1'
#
loop_
_entity.id
_entity.type
_entity.pdbx_description
1 polymer ?
#
loop_
_entity_poly.entity_id
_entity_poly.type
_entity_poly.pdbx_seq_one_letter_code
_entity_poly.pdbx_strand_id
1 'polypeptide(L)'
;MVLHSPSLLASWQRNELADRRFLQLNKCPACFGTSWCRRFLNGQVVFEAWGRLRLLDFLNVKNVYFAQYGEPREGGRRRVVLKRLGSQRELAQLDQSICKRATGRPRCDLLQAMPRTEFARLNGDVRLLTPEAVEGWSDLVHCPSQRLLDRLVRRYAETKDSGSFLLRNLKDSERMQLLLTLAFNPEPLVLQSFPSDEGWPFAKYLGACGRMVAVNYVGEELWSYFNAPWEKRVDLAWQLMEIAEQLTNNDFEFALYLLDVSFDNFAVGPRDGKVIIVDAENVLVADKRLIRQNKPENWDVWYESKFDDCDKEACLSFSKEILCARATVDHNYYAVCQNLLSRHATWRGTSGGLLHDPPSEIAKDGRLEALLDECANPKKRYGRFQAAKELREYLAQLSNNRLLYVPEKLHSEDKSAGLSCGLLDLRYSSRGFAATAPTKPPQTCNECFGNESMWDLSSLIKDQTHTPPRYIERDSTKKIDIKYENLIIFMEKDTGKRFRPGLRV
;
A
#
# COMPACT_ATOMS: atom_id res chain seq x y z
N MET A 1 -26.18 47.17 8.38
CA MET A 1 -26.67 45.99 7.64
C MET A 1 -25.90 44.78 8.15
N VAL A 2 -26.56 43.97 8.97
CA VAL A 2 -26.04 42.70 9.47
C VAL A 2 -26.37 41.63 8.44
N LEU A 3 -25.35 41.07 7.76
CA LEU A 3 -25.52 39.93 6.86
C LEU A 3 -25.62 38.65 7.70
N HIS A 4 -26.84 38.31 8.13
CA HIS A 4 -27.18 36.95 8.51
C HIS A 4 -27.25 36.09 7.24
N SER A 5 -26.22 35.30 6.95
CA SER A 5 -26.31 34.19 5.99
C SER A 5 -26.58 32.89 6.74
N PRO A 6 -27.85 32.42 6.83
CA PRO A 6 -28.20 31.15 7.48
C PRO A 6 -27.59 29.89 6.83
N SER A 7 -26.93 30.03 5.67
CA SER A 7 -26.29 28.94 4.93
C SER A 7 -24.97 28.44 5.53
N LEU A 8 -24.19 29.30 6.20
CA LEU A 8 -22.90 28.93 6.77
C LEU A 8 -23.05 28.16 8.08
N LEU A 9 -24.02 28.51 8.93
CA LEU A 9 -24.28 27.80 10.19
C LEU A 9 -24.93 26.42 9.97
N ALA A 10 -25.73 26.25 8.92
CA ALA A 10 -26.35 24.97 8.59
C ALA A 10 -25.33 23.91 8.09
N SER A 11 -24.25 24.33 7.41
CA SER A 11 -23.19 23.41 6.98
C SER A 11 -22.36 22.88 8.16
N TRP A 12 -22.33 23.59 9.29
CA TRP A 12 -21.62 23.16 10.50
C TRP A 12 -22.36 22.07 11.29
N GLN A 13 -23.68 21.98 11.14
CA GLN A 13 -24.50 20.99 11.85
C GLN A 13 -24.67 19.68 11.06
N ARG A 14 -24.55 19.71 9.73
CA ARG A 14 -24.81 18.54 8.88
C ARG A 14 -23.52 17.78 8.55
N ASN A 15 -23.46 16.51 8.97
CA ASN A 15 -22.37 15.62 8.54
C ASN A 15 -22.55 15.22 7.07
N GLU A 16 -21.84 15.87 6.16
CA GLU A 16 -21.88 15.57 4.72
C GLU A 16 -21.43 14.14 4.40
N LEU A 17 -20.59 13.54 5.26
CA LEU A 17 -20.16 12.14 5.14
C LEU A 17 -21.30 11.14 5.39
N ALA A 18 -22.45 11.58 5.91
CA ALA A 18 -23.67 10.76 5.98
C ALA A 18 -24.56 10.91 4.72
N ASP A 19 -24.23 11.82 3.79
CA ASP A 19 -25.01 12.03 2.57
C ASP A 19 -24.60 11.06 1.45
N ARG A 20 -25.56 10.25 0.99
CA ARG A 20 -25.37 9.26 -0.09
C ARG A 20 -24.88 9.89 -1.40
N ARG A 21 -25.31 11.12 -1.72
CA ARG A 21 -24.87 11.85 -2.93
C ARG A 21 -23.45 12.34 -2.78
N PHE A 22 -23.06 12.81 -1.59
CA PHE A 22 -21.68 13.20 -1.32
C PHE A 22 -20.75 11.99 -1.49
N LEU A 23 -21.08 10.85 -0.89
CA LEU A 23 -20.31 9.60 -1.06
C LEU A 23 -20.37 9.02 -2.48
N GLN A 24 -21.25 9.56 -3.34
CA GLN A 24 -21.53 9.06 -4.68
C GLN A 24 -21.98 7.59 -4.67
N LEU A 25 -22.71 7.19 -3.63
CA LEU A 25 -23.22 5.84 -3.46
C LEU A 25 -24.24 5.46 -4.54
N ASN A 26 -24.93 6.45 -5.10
CA ASN A 26 -25.85 6.28 -6.24
C ASN A 26 -25.14 5.91 -7.55
N LYS A 27 -23.79 5.92 -7.60
CA LYS A 27 -23.02 5.48 -8.76
C LYS A 27 -22.60 4.01 -8.69
N CYS A 28 -22.74 3.34 -7.54
CA CYS A 28 -22.41 1.92 -7.44
C CYS A 28 -23.23 1.09 -8.44
N PRO A 29 -22.65 0.07 -9.10
CA PRO A 29 -21.35 -0.53 -8.82
C PRO A 29 -20.14 0.19 -9.47
N ALA A 30 -20.31 1.35 -10.11
CA ALA A 30 -19.20 2.21 -10.57
C ALA A 30 -18.56 2.98 -9.39
N CYS A 31 -18.10 2.25 -8.36
CA CYS A 31 -17.60 2.77 -7.09
C CYS A 31 -16.52 1.86 -6.49
N PHE A 32 -15.86 2.28 -5.40
CA PHE A 32 -14.74 1.54 -4.79
C PHE A 32 -15.17 0.52 -3.74
N GLY A 33 -16.40 0.61 -3.23
CA GLY A 33 -16.93 -0.39 -2.30
C GLY A 33 -18.07 0.11 -1.43
N THR A 34 -18.51 -0.76 -0.51
CA THR A 34 -19.67 -0.52 0.37
C THR A 34 -19.51 -1.08 1.79
N SER A 35 -18.39 -1.73 2.11
CA SER A 35 -18.12 -2.39 3.40
C SER A 35 -18.29 -1.47 4.61
N TRP A 36 -18.00 -0.19 4.45
CA TRP A 36 -18.06 0.82 5.50
C TRP A 36 -19.29 1.73 5.43
N CYS A 37 -20.19 1.56 4.47
CA CYS A 37 -21.33 2.47 4.31
C CYS A 37 -22.19 2.63 5.55
N ARG A 38 -22.39 1.58 6.35
CA ARG A 38 -23.14 1.69 7.62
C ARG A 38 -22.50 2.72 8.57
N ARG A 39 -21.17 2.74 8.68
CA ARG A 39 -20.43 3.65 9.56
C ARG A 39 -20.57 5.11 9.10
N PHE A 40 -20.45 5.35 7.79
CA PHE A 40 -20.68 6.67 7.19
C PHE A 40 -22.11 7.16 7.39
N LEU A 41 -23.10 6.35 6.99
CA LEU A 41 -24.52 6.74 7.00
C LEU A 41 -25.09 6.91 8.41
N ASN A 42 -24.54 6.20 9.40
CA ASN A 42 -24.90 6.37 10.81
C ASN A 42 -24.20 7.57 11.48
N GLY A 43 -23.40 8.34 10.73
CA GLY A 43 -22.70 9.52 11.26
C GLY A 43 -21.54 9.20 12.20
N GLN A 44 -21.01 7.97 12.17
CA GLN A 44 -19.86 7.55 12.99
C GLN A 44 -18.52 8.06 12.42
N VAL A 45 -18.53 8.54 11.17
CA VAL A 45 -17.37 9.14 10.51
C VAL A 45 -17.69 10.61 10.25
N VAL A 46 -16.86 11.52 10.76
CA VAL A 46 -17.06 12.97 10.70
C VAL A 46 -15.77 13.67 10.30
N PHE A 47 -15.84 14.74 9.48
CA PHE A 47 -14.66 15.54 9.16
C PHE A 47 -14.05 16.18 10.42
N GLU A 48 -12.71 16.25 10.45
CA GLU A 48 -11.99 17.10 11.39
C GLU A 48 -12.33 18.58 11.12
N ALA A 49 -12.26 19.43 12.16
CA ALA A 49 -12.79 20.80 12.14
C ALA A 49 -12.34 21.65 10.94
N TRP A 50 -11.10 21.47 10.46
CA TRP A 50 -10.56 22.15 9.28
C TRP A 50 -11.07 21.58 7.95
N GLY A 51 -11.36 20.28 7.87
CA GLY A 51 -11.99 19.65 6.70
C GLY A 51 -13.47 20.02 6.50
N ARG A 52 -14.06 20.75 7.46
CA ARG A 52 -15.40 21.37 7.31
C ARG A 52 -15.34 22.73 6.61
N LEU A 53 -14.17 23.37 6.57
CA LEU A 53 -13.94 24.64 5.90
C LEU A 53 -13.46 24.36 4.47
N ARG A 54 -14.41 24.23 3.54
CA ARG A 54 -14.20 24.03 2.09
C ARG A 54 -13.41 25.15 1.38
N LEU A 55 -12.85 26.11 2.12
CA LEU A 55 -12.16 27.28 1.57
C LEU A 55 -10.86 26.93 0.83
N LEU A 56 -10.29 25.74 1.07
CA LEU A 56 -9.01 25.29 0.49
C LEU A 56 -9.15 24.02 -0.38
N ASP A 57 -10.37 23.61 -0.72
CA ASP A 57 -10.62 22.41 -1.57
C ASP A 57 -9.97 22.50 -2.96
N PHE A 58 -9.61 23.71 -3.43
CA PHE A 58 -8.91 23.91 -4.69
C PHE A 58 -7.42 23.51 -4.66
N LEU A 59 -6.82 23.39 -3.46
CA LEU A 59 -5.46 22.88 -3.26
C LEU A 59 -5.44 21.37 -3.03
N ASN A 60 -6.61 20.75 -2.84
CA ASN A 60 -6.76 19.32 -2.58
C ASN A 60 -6.80 18.50 -3.88
N VAL A 61 -5.70 18.57 -4.66
CA VAL A 61 -5.61 17.95 -5.99
C VAL A 61 -5.85 16.43 -5.95
N LYS A 62 -5.51 15.77 -4.83
CA LYS A 62 -5.69 14.32 -4.59
C LYS A 62 -7.00 13.95 -3.86
N ASN A 63 -7.90 14.90 -3.58
CA ASN A 63 -9.16 14.68 -2.83
C ASN A 63 -8.99 13.83 -1.56
N VAL A 64 -8.02 14.19 -0.73
CA VAL A 64 -7.73 13.57 0.57
C VAL A 64 -8.35 14.39 1.69
N TYR A 65 -9.02 13.75 2.65
CA TYR A 65 -9.70 14.43 3.75
C TYR A 65 -9.36 13.77 5.08
N PHE A 66 -9.09 14.59 6.10
CA PHE A 66 -8.92 14.11 7.46
C PHE A 66 -10.26 14.03 8.19
N ALA A 67 -10.51 12.89 8.82
CA ALA A 67 -11.74 12.61 9.51
C ALA A 67 -11.49 11.85 10.82
N GLN A 68 -12.56 11.72 11.60
CA GLN A 68 -12.60 11.02 12.86
C GLN A 68 -13.66 9.92 12.78
N TYR A 69 -13.32 8.73 13.27
CA TYR A 69 -14.18 7.56 13.36
C TYR A 69 -14.27 7.08 14.81
N GLY A 70 -15.49 6.88 15.31
CA GLY A 70 -15.75 6.31 16.64
C GLY A 70 -17.23 6.41 16.99
N GLU A 71 -17.67 5.66 17.99
CA GLU A 71 -19.04 5.79 18.47
C GLU A 71 -19.23 7.18 19.10
N PRO A 72 -20.33 7.90 18.79
CA PRO A 72 -20.58 9.23 19.38
C PRO A 72 -20.61 9.25 20.91
N ARG A 73 -20.84 8.09 21.54
CA ARG A 73 -21.03 7.90 22.99
C ARG A 73 -19.79 7.36 23.72
N GLU A 74 -18.78 6.86 23.00
CA GLU A 74 -17.53 6.38 23.59
C GLU A 74 -16.46 7.43 23.31
N GLY A 75 -15.94 8.06 24.36
CA GLY A 75 -15.13 9.30 24.30
C GLY A 75 -13.81 9.27 23.52
N GLY A 76 -13.53 8.25 22.70
CA GLY A 76 -12.36 8.17 21.85
C GLY A 76 -12.72 8.06 20.37
N ARG A 77 -12.56 9.15 19.61
CA ARG A 77 -12.58 9.11 18.14
C ARG A 77 -11.18 8.88 17.60
N ARG A 78 -11.02 7.85 16.76
CA ARG A 78 -9.77 7.54 16.04
C ARG A 78 -9.69 8.39 14.78
N ARG A 79 -8.50 8.91 14.46
CA ARG A 79 -8.27 9.65 13.21
C ARG A 79 -8.22 8.67 12.04
N VAL A 80 -8.82 9.06 10.92
CA VAL A 80 -8.83 8.32 9.65
C VAL A 80 -8.60 9.29 8.51
N VAL A 81 -8.09 8.77 7.40
CA VAL A 81 -7.93 9.52 6.15
C VAL A 81 -8.93 8.98 5.15
N LEU A 82 -9.64 9.89 4.48
CA LEU A 82 -10.62 9.58 3.46
C LEU A 82 -10.07 10.01 2.11
N LYS A 83 -10.18 9.15 1.09
CA LYS A 83 -9.67 9.43 -0.25
C LYS A 83 -10.76 9.22 -1.29
N ARG A 84 -10.93 10.20 -2.18
CA ARG A 84 -11.59 9.98 -3.49
C ARG A 84 -10.46 9.82 -4.49
N LEU A 85 -10.12 8.58 -4.80
CA LEU A 85 -8.94 8.10 -5.53
C LEU A 85 -8.79 8.61 -6.98
N GLY A 86 -8.85 9.92 -7.17
CA GLY A 86 -8.89 10.62 -8.44
C GLY A 86 -9.52 12.00 -8.30
N SER A 87 -9.06 12.94 -9.11
CA SER A 87 -9.61 14.29 -9.22
C SER A 87 -11.08 14.26 -9.69
N GLN A 88 -11.80 15.37 -9.49
CA GLN A 88 -13.19 15.47 -9.99
C GLN A 88 -13.27 15.29 -11.51
N ARG A 89 -12.23 15.73 -12.24
CA ARG A 89 -12.12 15.57 -13.69
C ARG A 89 -11.95 14.12 -14.10
N GLU A 90 -11.04 13.39 -13.46
CA GLU A 90 -10.80 11.97 -13.74
C GLU A 90 -12.03 11.13 -13.42
N LEU A 91 -12.69 11.39 -12.28
CA LEU A 91 -13.92 10.71 -11.90
C LEU A 91 -15.09 10.99 -12.87
N ALA A 92 -15.16 12.20 -13.44
CA ALA A 92 -16.15 12.53 -14.47
C ALA A 92 -15.82 11.87 -15.82
N GLN A 93 -14.53 11.77 -16.16
CA GLN A 93 -14.08 11.05 -17.35
C GLN A 93 -14.35 9.54 -17.24
N LEU A 94 -14.18 8.97 -16.04
CA LEU A 94 -14.58 7.59 -15.73
C LEU A 94 -16.09 7.38 -15.98
N ASP A 95 -16.93 8.28 -15.47
CA ASP A 95 -18.39 8.20 -15.69
C ASP A 95 -18.72 8.23 -17.19
N GLN A 96 -18.10 9.17 -17.91
CA GLN A 96 -18.32 9.33 -19.34
C GLN A 96 -17.86 8.09 -20.12
N SER A 97 -16.73 7.48 -19.75
CA SER A 97 -16.18 6.31 -20.44
C SER A 97 -17.05 5.08 -20.23
N ILE A 98 -17.59 4.88 -19.01
CA ILE A 98 -18.56 3.83 -18.71
C ILE A 98 -19.83 4.04 -19.54
N CYS A 99 -20.38 5.26 -19.53
CA CYS A 99 -21.60 5.56 -20.28
C CYS A 99 -21.43 5.38 -21.79
N LYS A 100 -20.33 5.86 -22.36
CA LYS A 100 -20.03 5.70 -23.79
C LYS A 100 -19.97 4.24 -24.18
N ARG A 101 -19.32 3.38 -23.39
CA ARG A 101 -19.23 1.94 -23.67
C ARG A 101 -20.56 1.21 -23.53
N ALA A 102 -21.34 1.54 -22.50
CA ALA A 102 -22.61 0.87 -22.24
C ALA A 102 -23.76 1.31 -23.15
N THR A 103 -23.74 2.55 -23.64
CA THR A 103 -24.91 3.18 -24.30
C THR A 103 -24.59 3.97 -25.57
N GLY A 104 -23.31 4.17 -25.91
CA GLY A 104 -22.88 5.08 -26.97
C GLY A 104 -23.01 6.57 -26.63
N ARG A 105 -23.52 6.92 -25.44
CA ARG A 105 -23.80 8.31 -25.03
C ARG A 105 -22.87 8.76 -23.89
N PRO A 106 -22.56 10.07 -23.80
CA PRO A 106 -21.65 10.58 -22.77
C PRO A 106 -22.26 10.65 -21.36
N ARG A 107 -23.58 10.46 -21.22
CA ARG A 107 -24.30 10.49 -19.94
C ARG A 107 -25.32 9.36 -19.92
N CYS A 108 -25.44 8.72 -18.77
CA CYS A 108 -26.30 7.57 -18.53
C CYS A 108 -26.49 7.37 -17.02
N ASP A 109 -27.41 6.49 -16.64
CA ASP A 109 -27.46 5.94 -15.28
C ASP A 109 -26.37 4.86 -15.12
N LEU A 110 -25.35 5.14 -14.30
CA LEU A 110 -24.23 4.23 -14.09
C LEU A 110 -24.64 2.90 -13.47
N LEU A 111 -25.71 2.88 -12.66
CA LEU A 111 -26.24 1.65 -12.07
C LEU A 111 -26.71 0.68 -13.16
N GLN A 112 -27.33 1.20 -14.22
CA GLN A 112 -27.83 0.42 -15.36
C GLN A 112 -26.76 0.18 -16.43
N ALA A 113 -25.77 1.07 -16.52
CA ALA A 113 -24.73 1.02 -17.54
C ALA A 113 -23.62 0.00 -17.21
N MET A 114 -23.19 -0.09 -15.95
CA MET A 114 -22.09 -0.98 -15.55
C MET A 114 -22.28 -2.45 -15.98
N PRO A 115 -23.47 -3.07 -15.82
CA PRO A 115 -23.73 -4.43 -16.31
C PRO A 115 -23.57 -4.64 -17.82
N ARG A 116 -23.48 -3.57 -18.61
CA ARG A 116 -23.31 -3.61 -20.07
C ARG A 116 -21.87 -3.37 -20.51
N THR A 117 -20.94 -3.23 -19.57
CA THR A 117 -19.50 -3.04 -19.83
C THR A 117 -18.72 -4.35 -19.71
N GLU A 118 -17.47 -4.34 -20.14
CA GLU A 118 -16.52 -5.44 -19.97
C GLU A 118 -16.35 -5.88 -18.50
N PHE A 119 -16.50 -4.96 -17.54
CA PHE A 119 -16.47 -5.28 -16.10
C PHE A 119 -17.54 -6.29 -15.69
N ALA A 120 -18.65 -6.36 -16.44
CA ALA A 120 -19.69 -7.35 -16.25
C ALA A 120 -19.50 -8.60 -17.12
N ARG A 121 -18.74 -8.51 -18.22
CA ARG A 121 -18.54 -9.65 -19.15
C ARG A 121 -17.58 -10.69 -18.60
N LEU A 122 -16.70 -10.30 -17.68
CA LEU A 122 -15.90 -11.23 -16.87
C LEU A 122 -16.78 -12.07 -15.89
N ASN A 123 -18.11 -11.90 -15.88
CA ASN A 123 -19.09 -12.66 -15.08
C ASN A 123 -19.59 -13.98 -15.72
N GLY A 124 -18.95 -14.53 -16.76
CA GLY A 124 -19.29 -15.87 -17.28
C GLY A 124 -18.93 -17.00 -16.30
N ASP A 125 -18.73 -18.24 -16.79
CA ASP A 125 -18.19 -19.38 -16.01
C ASP A 125 -16.74 -19.19 -15.51
N VAL A 126 -16.22 -17.97 -15.58
CA VAL A 126 -14.86 -17.59 -15.22
C VAL A 126 -14.69 -17.74 -13.71
N ARG A 127 -14.07 -18.84 -13.30
CA ARG A 127 -13.84 -19.17 -11.89
C ARG A 127 -12.76 -18.30 -11.25
N LEU A 128 -11.81 -17.80 -12.06
CA LEU A 128 -10.59 -17.14 -11.62
C LEU A 128 -10.33 -15.88 -12.45
N LEU A 129 -9.76 -14.87 -11.81
CA LEU A 129 -9.19 -13.72 -12.52
C LEU A 129 -7.85 -14.18 -13.13
N THR A 130 -7.68 -14.09 -14.44
CA THR A 130 -6.47 -14.58 -15.14
C THR A 130 -5.59 -13.41 -15.61
N PRO A 131 -4.26 -13.61 -15.77
CA PRO A 131 -3.34 -12.59 -16.26
C PRO A 131 -3.81 -11.93 -17.56
N GLU A 132 -4.23 -12.72 -18.55
CA GLU A 132 -4.60 -12.25 -19.88
C GLU A 132 -5.82 -11.32 -19.85
N ALA A 133 -6.65 -11.41 -18.82
CA ALA A 133 -7.83 -10.58 -18.68
C ALA A 133 -7.51 -9.15 -18.22
N VAL A 134 -6.43 -8.96 -17.47
CA VAL A 134 -6.15 -7.70 -16.73
C VAL A 134 -4.76 -7.12 -16.93
N GLU A 135 -3.90 -7.81 -17.68
CA GLU A 135 -2.55 -7.32 -17.98
C GLU A 135 -2.59 -5.91 -18.58
N GLY A 136 -1.78 -5.02 -18.02
CA GLY A 136 -1.64 -3.63 -18.44
C GLY A 136 -2.76 -2.69 -18.01
N TRP A 137 -3.76 -3.14 -17.23
CA TRP A 137 -4.86 -2.26 -16.79
C TRP A 137 -4.41 -1.16 -15.81
N SER A 138 -3.40 -1.45 -14.99
CA SER A 138 -2.77 -0.52 -14.08
C SER A 138 -1.35 -0.99 -13.73
N ASP A 139 -0.60 -0.18 -12.99
CA ASP A 139 0.77 -0.53 -12.57
C ASP A 139 0.79 -1.85 -11.77
N LEU A 140 -0.20 -2.06 -10.91
CA LEU A 140 -0.35 -3.26 -10.09
C LEU A 140 -0.40 -4.55 -10.92
N VAL A 141 -1.02 -4.50 -12.10
CA VAL A 141 -1.18 -5.64 -13.01
C VAL A 141 -0.50 -5.37 -14.35
N HIS A 142 0.64 -4.68 -14.33
CA HIS A 142 1.44 -4.53 -15.55
C HIS A 142 2.03 -5.87 -16.02
N CYS A 143 2.43 -6.74 -15.09
CA CYS A 143 2.87 -8.11 -15.35
C CYS A 143 2.25 -9.08 -14.33
N PRO A 144 0.94 -9.33 -14.42
CA PRO A 144 0.22 -10.09 -13.40
C PRO A 144 0.62 -11.57 -13.43
N SER A 145 0.80 -12.15 -12.26
CA SER A 145 0.85 -13.60 -12.09
C SER A 145 -0.47 -14.12 -11.55
N GLN A 146 -0.80 -15.40 -11.81
CA GLN A 146 -1.98 -16.01 -11.20
C GLN A 146 -1.93 -15.93 -9.66
N ARG A 147 -0.73 -16.05 -9.07
CA ARG A 147 -0.52 -15.93 -7.63
C ARG A 147 -0.88 -14.54 -7.09
N LEU A 148 -0.54 -13.48 -7.82
CA LEU A 148 -0.93 -12.11 -7.48
C LEU A 148 -2.45 -11.95 -7.56
N LEU A 149 -3.07 -12.41 -8.64
CA LEU A 149 -4.51 -12.29 -8.87
C LEU A 149 -5.32 -13.09 -7.84
N ASP A 150 -4.90 -14.31 -7.50
CA ASP A 150 -5.50 -15.12 -6.45
C ASP A 150 -5.42 -14.41 -5.09
N ARG A 151 -4.28 -13.74 -4.81
CA ARG A 151 -4.09 -12.95 -3.59
C ARG A 151 -5.01 -11.73 -3.56
N LEU A 152 -5.13 -11.01 -4.67
CA LEU A 152 -6.04 -9.86 -4.81
C LEU A 152 -7.49 -10.24 -4.51
N VAL A 153 -7.99 -11.32 -5.14
CA VAL A 153 -9.37 -11.78 -4.91
C VAL A 153 -9.54 -12.29 -3.48
N ARG A 154 -8.59 -13.08 -2.97
CA ARG A 154 -8.63 -13.62 -1.60
C ARG A 154 -8.69 -12.53 -0.53
N ARG A 155 -7.97 -11.44 -0.72
CA ARG A 155 -7.84 -10.33 0.24
C ARG A 155 -8.84 -9.21 0.05
N TYR A 156 -9.72 -9.31 -0.95
CA TYR A 156 -10.71 -8.28 -1.22
C TYR A 156 -11.70 -8.16 -0.04
N ALA A 157 -11.67 -7.02 0.64
CA ALA A 157 -12.38 -6.73 1.89
C ALA A 157 -13.76 -6.10 1.68
N GLU A 158 -14.17 -5.85 0.43
CA GLU A 158 -15.48 -5.31 0.10
C GLU A 158 -16.57 -6.39 -0.07
N THR A 159 -16.26 -7.63 0.27
CA THR A 159 -17.20 -8.74 0.33
C THR A 159 -17.32 -9.28 1.76
N LYS A 160 -18.43 -9.96 2.05
CA LYS A 160 -18.61 -10.68 3.32
C LYS A 160 -17.89 -12.02 3.33
N ASP A 161 -17.67 -12.61 2.16
CA ASP A 161 -17.07 -13.93 1.98
C ASP A 161 -15.56 -13.81 1.66
N SER A 162 -14.87 -12.92 2.40
CA SER A 162 -13.42 -12.71 2.25
C SER A 162 -12.65 -14.00 2.53
N GLY A 163 -11.57 -14.26 1.79
CA GLY A 163 -10.74 -15.47 1.94
C GLY A 163 -10.87 -16.49 0.81
N SER A 164 -11.86 -16.35 -0.08
CA SER A 164 -11.93 -17.11 -1.34
C SER A 164 -11.16 -16.41 -2.45
N PHE A 165 -10.38 -17.16 -3.23
CA PHE A 165 -9.75 -16.67 -4.46
C PHE A 165 -10.64 -16.83 -5.71
N LEU A 166 -11.80 -17.47 -5.58
CA LEU A 166 -12.74 -17.69 -6.68
C LEU A 166 -13.65 -16.48 -6.88
N LEU A 167 -13.67 -15.95 -8.10
CA LEU A 167 -14.53 -14.81 -8.48
C LEU A 167 -16.02 -15.11 -8.33
N ARG A 168 -16.44 -16.37 -8.52
CA ARG A 168 -17.85 -16.78 -8.39
C ARG A 168 -18.44 -16.54 -7.00
N ASN A 169 -17.59 -16.43 -5.97
CA ASN A 169 -18.04 -16.19 -4.60
C ASN A 169 -18.31 -14.70 -4.35
N LEU A 170 -17.82 -13.82 -5.23
CA LEU A 170 -18.17 -12.41 -5.21
C LEU A 170 -19.51 -12.21 -5.90
N LYS A 171 -20.34 -11.28 -5.39
CA LYS A 171 -21.53 -10.84 -6.12
C LYS A 171 -21.14 -10.08 -7.38
N ASP A 172 -22.02 -10.03 -8.38
CA ASP A 172 -21.75 -9.30 -9.63
C ASP A 172 -21.32 -7.84 -9.39
N SER A 173 -21.95 -7.16 -8.42
CA SER A 173 -21.57 -5.79 -8.04
C SER A 173 -20.18 -5.71 -7.41
N GLU A 174 -19.81 -6.70 -6.58
CA GLU A 174 -18.52 -6.75 -5.89
C GLU A 174 -17.39 -7.04 -6.91
N ARG A 175 -17.64 -7.91 -7.90
CA ARG A 175 -16.74 -8.16 -9.03
C ARG A 175 -16.51 -6.91 -9.87
N MET A 176 -17.59 -6.21 -10.24
CA MET A 176 -17.49 -4.96 -11.00
C MET A 176 -16.70 -3.89 -10.23
N GLN A 177 -16.89 -3.78 -8.92
CA GLN A 177 -16.13 -2.86 -8.06
C GLN A 177 -14.64 -3.23 -8.00
N LEU A 178 -14.32 -4.52 -7.84
CA LEU A 178 -12.94 -5.01 -7.86
C LEU A 178 -12.24 -4.64 -9.18
N LEU A 179 -12.87 -4.95 -10.31
CA LEU A 179 -12.30 -4.72 -11.64
C LEU A 179 -12.19 -3.23 -11.97
N LEU A 180 -13.20 -2.43 -11.59
CA LEU A 180 -13.16 -0.98 -11.72
C LEU A 180 -12.02 -0.37 -10.90
N THR A 181 -11.86 -0.81 -9.64
CA THR A 181 -10.80 -0.33 -8.76
C THR A 181 -9.44 -0.70 -9.35
N LEU A 182 -9.29 -1.94 -9.82
CA LEU A 182 -8.06 -2.42 -10.46
C LEU A 182 -7.66 -1.61 -11.69
N ALA A 183 -8.64 -1.20 -12.51
CA ALA A 183 -8.40 -0.44 -13.74
C ALA A 183 -8.24 1.07 -13.51
N PHE A 184 -8.91 1.64 -12.50
CA PHE A 184 -8.93 3.08 -12.29
C PHE A 184 -7.88 3.57 -11.30
N ASN A 185 -7.85 2.99 -10.11
CA ASN A 185 -6.88 3.34 -9.07
C ASN A 185 -6.68 2.13 -8.13
N PRO A 186 -5.56 1.41 -8.28
CA PRO A 186 -5.33 0.15 -7.57
C PRO A 186 -4.91 0.32 -6.12
N GLU A 187 -4.74 1.56 -5.60
CA GLU A 187 -4.26 1.80 -4.22
C GLU A 187 -5.00 0.93 -3.19
N PRO A 188 -6.36 0.90 -3.12
CA PRO A 188 -7.06 0.08 -2.14
C PRO A 188 -6.73 -1.40 -2.24
N LEU A 189 -6.48 -1.89 -3.45
CA LEU A 189 -6.17 -3.30 -3.70
C LEU A 189 -4.74 -3.64 -3.27
N VAL A 190 -3.79 -2.70 -3.40
CA VAL A 190 -2.45 -2.84 -2.82
C VAL A 190 -2.54 -2.91 -1.30
N LEU A 191 -3.24 -1.95 -0.66
CA LEU A 191 -3.37 -1.90 0.80
C LEU A 191 -4.07 -3.15 1.38
N GLN A 192 -5.04 -3.72 0.66
CA GLN A 192 -5.73 -4.95 1.05
C GLN A 192 -4.86 -6.19 0.82
N SER A 193 -4.17 -6.25 -0.31
CA SER A 193 -3.37 -7.42 -0.70
C SER A 193 -2.04 -7.50 0.01
N PHE A 194 -1.49 -6.39 0.48
CA PHE A 194 -0.22 -6.32 1.21
C PHE A 194 -0.44 -5.60 2.53
N PRO A 195 -1.18 -6.22 3.47
CA PRO A 195 -1.63 -5.54 4.66
C PRO A 195 -0.55 -5.48 5.74
N SER A 196 -0.64 -4.48 6.62
CA SER A 196 0.34 -4.25 7.68
C SER A 196 0.36 -5.30 8.80
N ASP A 197 -0.71 -6.09 8.95
CA ASP A 197 -0.72 -7.25 9.87
C ASP A 197 0.12 -8.44 9.35
N GLU A 198 0.45 -8.45 8.06
CA GLU A 198 1.47 -9.34 7.47
C GLU A 198 2.86 -8.69 7.41
N GLY A 199 3.04 -7.55 8.08
CA GLY A 199 4.31 -6.85 8.18
C GLY A 199 4.62 -5.88 7.03
N TRP A 200 3.73 -5.71 6.05
CA TRP A 200 3.95 -4.76 4.95
C TRP A 200 3.87 -3.30 5.41
N PRO A 201 4.70 -2.40 4.88
CA PRO A 201 4.82 -1.03 5.38
C PRO A 201 3.76 -0.08 4.78
N PHE A 202 2.51 -0.53 4.65
CA PHE A 202 1.42 0.25 4.07
C PHE A 202 0.39 0.69 5.12
N ALA A 203 -0.27 1.82 4.84
CA ALA A 203 -1.45 2.24 5.58
C ALA A 203 -2.52 1.14 5.56
N LYS A 204 -3.20 0.96 6.68
CA LYS A 204 -4.26 -0.02 6.85
C LYS A 204 -5.53 0.46 6.15
N TYR A 205 -5.93 -0.31 5.13
CA TYR A 205 -7.27 -0.21 4.56
C TYR A 205 -8.33 -0.50 5.62
N LEU A 206 -9.34 0.37 5.74
CA LEU A 206 -10.40 0.19 6.70
C LEU A 206 -11.71 -0.24 6.04
N GLY A 207 -12.02 0.32 4.88
CA GLY A 207 -13.23 0.02 4.10
C GLY A 207 -13.60 1.17 3.15
N ALA A 208 -14.66 1.01 2.38
CA ALA A 208 -15.16 2.03 1.46
C ALA A 208 -16.66 2.28 1.59
N CYS A 209 -17.10 3.46 1.13
CA CYS A 209 -18.49 3.71 0.82
C CYS A 209 -18.64 4.59 -0.42
N GLY A 210 -19.23 4.02 -1.48
CA GLY A 210 -19.33 4.71 -2.76
C GLY A 210 -17.94 4.95 -3.34
N ARG A 211 -17.62 6.20 -3.68
CA ARG A 211 -16.30 6.59 -4.20
C ARG A 211 -15.38 7.18 -3.14
N MET A 212 -15.64 6.88 -1.87
CA MET A 212 -14.80 7.27 -0.75
C MET A 212 -14.18 6.02 -0.13
N VAL A 213 -12.85 6.00 -0.07
CA VAL A 213 -12.09 4.98 0.65
C VAL A 213 -11.64 5.54 1.99
N ALA A 214 -11.70 4.74 3.04
CA ALA A 214 -11.20 5.05 4.36
C ALA A 214 -9.96 4.21 4.67
N VAL A 215 -8.89 4.89 5.09
CA VAL A 215 -7.64 4.29 5.57
C VAL A 215 -7.32 4.84 6.96
N ASN A 216 -6.51 4.13 7.75
CA ASN A 216 -6.08 4.65 9.04
C ASN A 216 -5.22 5.90 8.86
N TYR A 217 -5.33 6.84 9.79
CA TYR A 217 -4.36 7.92 9.89
C TYR A 217 -3.07 7.39 10.52
N VAL A 218 -1.94 7.59 9.84
CA VAL A 218 -0.61 7.22 10.33
C VAL A 218 -0.04 8.33 11.20
N GLY A 219 0.13 9.52 10.63
CA GLY A 219 0.82 10.64 11.26
C GLY A 219 1.08 11.78 10.28
N GLU A 220 2.09 12.59 10.56
CA GLU A 220 2.53 13.65 9.65
C GLU A 220 3.31 13.07 8.47
N GLU A 221 3.19 13.72 7.31
CA GLU A 221 3.95 13.40 6.12
C GLU A 221 5.46 13.55 6.38
N LEU A 222 6.28 12.80 5.64
CA LEU A 222 7.73 12.78 5.83
C LEU A 222 8.35 14.17 5.67
N TRP A 223 7.76 15.03 4.84
CA TRP A 223 8.20 16.40 4.62
C TRP A 223 8.25 17.24 5.92
N SER A 224 7.34 17.00 6.87
CA SER A 224 7.35 17.69 8.17
C SER A 224 8.65 17.48 8.95
N TYR A 225 9.40 16.41 8.63
CA TYR A 225 10.65 16.05 9.28
C TYR A 225 11.89 16.50 8.51
N PHE A 226 11.72 17.24 7.41
CA PHE A 226 12.84 17.70 6.58
C PHE A 226 13.89 18.45 7.40
N ASN A 227 13.47 19.36 8.28
CA ASN A 227 14.36 20.12 9.16
C ASN A 227 14.39 19.58 10.60
N ALA A 228 14.01 18.32 10.82
CA ALA A 228 14.10 17.69 12.14
C ALA A 228 15.57 17.55 12.59
N PRO A 229 15.83 17.32 13.89
CA PRO A 229 17.17 17.00 14.37
C PRO A 229 17.81 15.87 13.55
N TRP A 230 19.11 15.98 13.28
CA TRP A 230 19.87 15.08 12.41
C TRP A 230 19.62 13.60 12.75
N GLU A 231 19.62 13.27 14.03
CA GLU A 231 19.43 11.91 14.53
C GLU A 231 18.06 11.36 14.17
N LYS A 232 17.02 12.22 14.18
CA LYS A 232 15.69 11.80 13.74
C LYS A 232 15.65 11.56 12.24
N ARG A 233 16.33 12.40 11.45
CA ARG A 233 16.41 12.24 9.99
C ARG A 233 17.17 10.99 9.59
N VAL A 234 18.25 10.65 10.31
CA VAL A 234 18.99 9.40 10.13
C VAL A 234 18.14 8.17 10.45
N ASP A 235 17.40 8.19 11.56
CA ASP A 235 16.44 7.12 11.91
C ASP A 235 15.40 6.91 10.80
N LEU A 236 14.79 8.00 10.31
CA LEU A 236 13.82 7.93 9.21
C LEU A 236 14.45 7.43 7.90
N ALA A 237 15.67 7.90 7.58
CA ALA A 237 16.41 7.46 6.40
C ALA A 237 16.75 5.97 6.45
N TRP A 238 17.16 5.47 7.62
CA TRP A 238 17.39 4.03 7.82
C TRP A 238 16.11 3.23 7.58
N GLN A 239 14.97 3.65 8.16
CA GLN A 239 13.68 2.99 7.95
C GLN A 239 13.26 2.99 6.48
N LEU A 240 13.51 4.07 5.73
CA LEU A 240 13.25 4.12 4.28
C LEU A 240 14.08 3.08 3.50
N MET A 241 15.35 2.88 3.88
CA MET A 241 16.19 1.84 3.28
C MET A 241 15.72 0.43 3.66
N GLU A 242 15.23 0.21 4.88
CA GLU A 242 14.59 -1.06 5.27
C GLU A 242 13.32 -1.31 4.46
N ILE A 243 12.48 -0.29 4.24
CA ILE A 243 11.31 -0.40 3.37
C ILE A 243 11.73 -0.75 1.94
N ALA A 244 12.75 -0.07 1.38
CA ALA A 244 13.26 -0.37 0.04
C ALA A 244 13.74 -1.82 -0.08
N GLU A 245 14.45 -2.33 0.92
CA GLU A 245 14.87 -3.74 0.99
C GLU A 245 13.65 -4.67 1.03
N GLN A 246 12.74 -4.47 1.98
CA GLN A 246 11.55 -5.31 2.17
C GLN A 246 10.67 -5.39 0.92
N LEU A 247 10.46 -4.26 0.25
CA LEU A 247 9.66 -4.22 -0.99
C LEU A 247 10.37 -4.90 -2.16
N THR A 248 11.70 -4.96 -2.17
CA THR A 248 12.51 -5.58 -3.24
C THR A 248 12.72 -7.08 -3.01
N ASN A 249 12.97 -7.46 -1.76
CA ASN A 249 13.31 -8.79 -1.30
C ASN A 249 12.51 -9.11 -0.03
N ASN A 250 11.66 -10.12 -0.12
CA ASN A 250 10.84 -10.61 0.98
C ASN A 250 10.50 -12.09 0.78
N ASP A 251 10.02 -12.71 1.86
CA ASP A 251 9.68 -14.13 1.91
C ASP A 251 8.49 -14.50 0.99
N PHE A 252 7.67 -13.52 0.59
CA PHE A 252 6.59 -13.75 -0.36
C PHE A 252 7.07 -13.76 -1.81
N GLU A 253 8.33 -13.43 -2.10
CA GLU A 253 8.87 -13.36 -3.46
C GLU A 253 8.05 -12.47 -4.42
N PHE A 254 7.39 -11.43 -3.90
CA PHE A 254 6.81 -10.35 -4.70
C PHE A 254 7.70 -9.13 -4.57
N ALA A 255 8.23 -8.62 -5.68
CA ALA A 255 8.85 -7.29 -5.70
C ALA A 255 7.75 -6.24 -5.93
N LEU A 256 7.63 -5.28 -5.01
CA LEU A 256 6.72 -4.15 -5.10
C LEU A 256 7.54 -2.91 -5.44
N TYR A 257 7.56 -2.52 -6.71
CA TYR A 257 8.33 -1.36 -7.16
C TYR A 257 7.50 -0.10 -7.04
N LEU A 258 7.98 0.86 -6.24
CA LEU A 258 7.38 2.19 -6.13
C LEU A 258 7.76 3.02 -7.35
N LEU A 259 6.80 3.37 -8.19
CA LEU A 259 7.05 4.11 -9.43
C LEU A 259 6.93 5.63 -9.27
N ASP A 260 6.37 6.07 -8.14
CA ASP A 260 6.34 7.45 -7.68
C ASP A 260 6.80 7.47 -6.22
N VAL A 261 7.90 8.17 -5.95
CA VAL A 261 8.51 8.24 -4.61
C VAL A 261 8.80 9.69 -4.31
N SER A 262 8.05 10.23 -3.36
CA SER A 262 8.14 11.59 -2.86
C SER A 262 7.88 11.64 -1.35
N PHE A 263 8.18 12.79 -0.73
CA PHE A 263 7.96 12.97 0.71
C PHE A 263 6.49 12.80 1.13
N ASP A 264 5.53 13.16 0.28
CA ASP A 264 4.10 13.10 0.60
C ASP A 264 3.54 11.66 0.51
N ASN A 265 4.29 10.70 -0.06
CA ASN A 265 3.87 9.29 -0.12
C ASN A 265 4.12 8.54 1.20
N PHE A 266 4.87 9.13 2.15
CA PHE A 266 5.24 8.52 3.42
C PHE A 266 4.75 9.37 4.59
N ALA A 267 4.38 8.70 5.68
CA ALA A 267 4.05 9.36 6.94
C ALA A 267 4.74 8.67 8.12
N VAL A 268 4.94 9.41 9.21
CA VAL A 268 5.63 8.95 10.40
C VAL A 268 4.64 8.80 11.56
N GLY A 269 4.56 7.59 12.11
CA GLY A 269 3.73 7.30 13.28
C GLY A 269 4.17 8.14 14.49
N PRO A 270 3.28 8.91 15.14
CA PRO A 270 3.68 9.85 16.18
C PRO A 270 4.10 9.18 17.50
N ARG A 271 3.75 7.90 17.70
CA ARG A 271 4.06 7.16 18.94
C ARG A 271 5.24 6.21 18.79
N ASP A 272 5.28 5.47 17.70
CA ASP A 272 6.29 4.46 17.42
C ASP A 272 7.40 4.97 16.49
N GLY A 273 7.24 6.16 15.91
CA GLY A 273 8.22 6.76 15.01
C GLY A 273 8.36 6.02 13.68
N LYS A 274 7.44 5.11 13.36
CA LYS A 274 7.53 4.23 12.19
C LYS A 274 7.17 4.95 10.91
N VAL A 275 8.00 4.80 9.88
CA VAL A 275 7.70 5.25 8.52
C VAL A 275 6.75 4.26 7.87
N ILE A 276 5.65 4.77 7.30
CA ILE A 276 4.63 3.98 6.60
C ILE A 276 4.28 4.65 5.27
N ILE A 277 4.10 3.85 4.23
CA ILE A 277 3.62 4.29 2.92
C ILE A 277 2.12 4.55 3.00
N VAL A 278 1.73 5.79 2.74
CA VAL A 278 0.33 6.26 2.79
C VAL A 278 -0.31 6.43 1.42
N ASP A 279 0.48 6.40 0.35
CA ASP A 279 0.02 6.48 -1.04
C ASP A 279 0.62 5.31 -1.82
N ALA A 280 -0.26 4.49 -2.40
CA ALA A 280 0.12 3.27 -3.13
C ALA A 280 -0.56 3.22 -4.51
N GLU A 281 -0.81 4.38 -5.12
CA GLU A 281 -1.43 4.49 -6.45
C GLU A 281 -0.54 3.92 -7.56
N ASN A 282 0.78 4.12 -7.46
CA ASN A 282 1.77 3.77 -8.48
C ASN A 282 2.74 2.68 -8.00
N VAL A 283 2.21 1.49 -7.70
CA VAL A 283 3.00 0.31 -7.33
C VAL A 283 2.91 -0.75 -8.42
N LEU A 284 4.06 -1.14 -8.97
CA LEU A 284 4.18 -2.29 -9.86
C LEU A 284 4.55 -3.53 -9.06
N VAL A 285 3.87 -4.65 -9.29
CA VAL A 285 4.14 -5.90 -8.58
C VAL A 285 4.67 -6.95 -9.54
N ALA A 286 5.91 -7.40 -9.31
CA ALA A 286 6.55 -8.47 -10.06
C ALA A 286 6.65 -9.75 -9.21
N ASP A 287 6.20 -10.87 -9.76
CA ASP A 287 6.31 -12.18 -9.11
C ASP A 287 7.69 -12.79 -9.40
N LYS A 288 8.63 -12.61 -8.47
CA LYS A 288 10.01 -13.12 -8.62
C LYS A 288 10.04 -14.64 -8.73
N ARG A 289 9.09 -15.34 -8.12
CA ARG A 289 8.97 -16.80 -8.24
C ARG A 289 8.60 -17.18 -9.67
N LEU A 290 7.62 -16.50 -10.27
CA LEU A 290 7.25 -16.73 -11.67
C LEU A 290 8.39 -16.39 -12.63
N ILE A 291 9.11 -15.28 -12.41
CA ILE A 291 10.27 -14.90 -13.21
C ILE A 291 11.33 -16.02 -13.21
N ARG A 292 11.68 -16.56 -12.04
CA ARG A 292 12.66 -17.65 -11.92
C ARG A 292 12.17 -18.98 -12.52
N GLN A 293 10.85 -19.20 -12.55
CA GLN A 293 10.25 -20.38 -13.19
C GLN A 293 10.28 -20.27 -14.71
N ASN A 294 9.84 -19.14 -15.26
CA ASN A 294 9.73 -18.93 -16.69
C ASN A 294 11.07 -18.63 -17.35
N LYS A 295 12.03 -18.07 -16.59
CA LYS A 295 13.37 -17.70 -17.05
C LYS A 295 13.34 -16.91 -18.37
N PRO A 296 12.62 -15.77 -18.43
CA PRO A 296 12.62 -14.92 -19.62
C PRO A 296 14.03 -14.46 -19.98
N GLU A 297 14.21 -13.94 -21.19
CA GLU A 297 15.55 -13.52 -21.65
C GLU A 297 16.20 -12.56 -20.64
N ASN A 298 17.46 -12.84 -20.28
CA ASN A 298 18.25 -12.07 -19.32
C ASN A 298 17.67 -11.99 -17.89
N TRP A 299 16.78 -12.90 -17.48
CA TRP A 299 16.13 -12.88 -16.16
C TRP A 299 17.10 -12.84 -14.97
N ASP A 300 18.29 -13.44 -15.11
CA ASP A 300 19.34 -13.56 -14.11
C ASP A 300 20.37 -12.42 -14.16
N VAL A 301 20.35 -11.62 -15.24
CA VAL A 301 21.23 -10.47 -15.38
C VAL A 301 20.68 -9.32 -14.53
N TRP A 302 21.54 -8.78 -13.68
CA TRP A 302 21.20 -7.70 -12.77
C TRP A 302 20.83 -6.43 -13.54
N TYR A 303 19.77 -5.76 -13.08
CA TYR A 303 19.32 -4.50 -13.63
C TYR A 303 19.57 -3.37 -12.63
N GLU A 304 20.35 -2.39 -13.07
CA GLU A 304 20.65 -1.15 -12.36
C GLU A 304 19.93 -0.01 -13.09
N SER A 305 18.95 0.60 -12.42
CA SER A 305 18.19 1.73 -12.98
C SER A 305 19.13 2.90 -13.31
N LYS A 306 18.89 3.57 -14.44
CA LYS A 306 19.71 4.71 -14.85
C LYS A 306 19.42 5.90 -13.94
N PHE A 307 20.47 6.64 -13.58
CA PHE A 307 20.30 7.95 -12.98
C PHE A 307 19.60 8.88 -13.98
N ASP A 308 18.66 9.66 -13.48
CA ASP A 308 17.95 10.68 -14.26
C ASP A 308 18.26 12.04 -13.64
N ASP A 309 18.95 12.87 -14.42
CA ASP A 309 19.30 14.22 -14.03
C ASP A 309 18.19 15.15 -14.53
N CYS A 310 17.10 15.24 -13.74
CA CYS A 310 16.00 16.11 -14.09
C CYS A 310 15.66 17.09 -12.97
N ASP A 311 15.45 18.35 -13.35
CA ASP A 311 15.11 19.48 -12.45
C ASP A 311 13.67 19.39 -11.90
N LYS A 312 13.10 18.18 -11.81
CA LYS A 312 11.71 17.94 -11.41
C LYS A 312 11.66 17.13 -10.13
N GLU A 313 10.61 17.35 -9.37
CA GLU A 313 10.27 16.53 -8.20
C GLU A 313 9.99 15.08 -8.62
N ALA A 314 10.37 14.13 -7.76
CA ALA A 314 10.12 12.70 -7.93
C ALA A 314 10.63 12.11 -9.28
N CYS A 315 11.86 12.46 -9.66
CA CYS A 315 12.46 12.04 -10.92
C CYS A 315 12.97 10.58 -10.89
N LEU A 316 12.40 9.69 -11.70
CA LEU A 316 12.82 8.28 -11.77
C LEU A 316 12.89 7.78 -13.21
N SER A 317 14.01 7.14 -13.58
CA SER A 317 14.15 6.40 -14.83
C SER A 317 14.05 4.88 -14.62
N PHE A 318 13.08 4.25 -15.27
CA PHE A 318 12.87 2.80 -15.20
C PHE A 318 12.12 2.28 -16.45
N SER A 319 12.21 0.97 -16.69
CA SER A 319 11.37 0.26 -17.68
C SER A 319 10.56 -0.80 -16.96
N LYS A 320 9.23 -0.69 -17.04
CA LYS A 320 8.31 -1.63 -16.40
C LYS A 320 8.50 -3.05 -16.94
N GLU A 321 8.83 -3.19 -18.22
CA GLU A 321 9.13 -4.46 -18.88
C GLU A 321 10.35 -5.14 -18.24
N ILE A 322 11.41 -4.36 -17.98
CA ILE A 322 12.61 -4.90 -17.31
C ILE A 322 12.31 -5.22 -15.83
N LEU A 323 11.58 -4.35 -15.11
CA LEU A 323 11.16 -4.62 -13.73
C LEU A 323 10.38 -5.94 -13.62
N CYS A 324 9.59 -6.28 -14.64
CA CYS A 324 8.79 -7.49 -14.73
C CYS A 324 9.56 -8.74 -15.19
N ALA A 325 10.74 -8.58 -15.78
CA ALA A 325 11.48 -9.69 -16.39
C ALA A 325 12.73 -10.11 -15.59
N ARG A 326 13.25 -9.26 -14.69
CA ARG A 326 14.51 -9.49 -13.98
C ARG A 326 14.30 -9.95 -12.54
N ALA A 327 15.09 -10.91 -12.11
CA ALA A 327 15.06 -11.40 -10.73
C ALA A 327 15.80 -10.49 -9.74
N THR A 328 16.80 -9.73 -10.22
CA THR A 328 17.63 -8.83 -9.40
C THR A 328 17.59 -7.41 -9.97
N VAL A 329 16.96 -6.51 -9.23
CA VAL A 329 16.66 -5.12 -9.63
C VAL A 329 16.86 -4.22 -8.42
N ASP A 330 17.41 -3.03 -8.63
CA ASP A 330 17.71 -2.05 -7.57
C ASP A 330 16.72 -0.88 -7.46
N HIS A 331 15.61 -0.93 -8.22
CA HIS A 331 14.73 0.21 -8.44
C HIS A 331 14.26 0.91 -7.16
N ASN A 332 13.89 0.17 -6.11
CA ASN A 332 13.44 0.80 -4.87
C ASN A 332 14.58 1.49 -4.11
N TYR A 333 15.81 0.95 -4.16
CA TYR A 333 16.98 1.63 -3.59
C TYR A 333 17.28 2.91 -4.37
N TYR A 334 17.26 2.81 -5.70
CA TYR A 334 17.42 3.97 -6.59
C TYR A 334 16.38 5.04 -6.25
N ALA A 335 15.11 4.66 -6.14
CA ALA A 335 14.03 5.62 -5.92
C ALA A 335 14.13 6.33 -4.56
N VAL A 336 14.47 5.59 -3.50
CA VAL A 336 14.67 6.18 -2.16
C VAL A 336 15.93 7.05 -2.14
N CYS A 337 17.07 6.57 -2.65
CA CYS A 337 18.31 7.32 -2.64
C CYS A 337 18.22 8.59 -3.48
N GLN A 338 17.65 8.52 -4.68
CA GLN A 338 17.45 9.65 -5.58
C GLN A 338 16.51 10.70 -4.99
N ASN A 339 15.30 10.30 -4.60
CA ASN A 339 14.22 11.26 -4.32
C ASN A 339 14.08 11.65 -2.86
N LEU A 340 14.64 10.88 -1.92
CA LEU A 340 14.41 11.12 -0.49
C LEU A 340 15.69 11.35 0.31
N LEU A 341 16.84 10.79 -0.08
CA LEU A 341 18.01 10.77 0.79
C LEU A 341 19.19 11.62 0.30
N SER A 342 19.52 11.55 -0.99
CA SER A 342 20.72 12.17 -1.55
C SER A 342 20.53 13.66 -1.83
N ARG A 343 21.63 14.32 -2.20
CA ARG A 343 21.61 15.72 -2.66
C ARG A 343 20.80 15.96 -3.94
N HIS A 344 20.51 14.90 -4.70
CA HIS A 344 19.75 14.96 -5.95
C HIS A 344 18.24 15.09 -5.71
N ALA A 345 17.76 14.83 -4.49
CA ALA A 345 16.37 15.00 -4.15
C ALA A 345 15.96 16.47 -4.28
N THR A 346 14.84 16.71 -4.97
CA THR A 346 14.24 18.02 -5.13
C THR A 346 12.78 17.96 -4.69
N TRP A 347 12.37 18.83 -3.77
CA TRP A 347 10.99 18.91 -3.29
C TRP A 347 10.61 20.32 -2.86
N ARG A 348 9.50 20.83 -3.39
CA ARG A 348 8.93 22.17 -3.11
C ARG A 348 9.96 23.28 -3.22
N GLY A 349 10.80 23.21 -4.25
CA GLY A 349 11.88 24.17 -4.52
C GLY A 349 13.10 24.06 -3.58
N THR A 350 13.13 23.05 -2.71
CA THR A 350 14.27 22.74 -1.85
C THR A 350 15.07 21.58 -2.45
N SER A 351 16.39 21.73 -2.50
CA SER A 351 17.32 20.67 -2.90
C SER A 351 17.91 19.98 -1.68
N GLY A 352 18.21 18.68 -1.83
CA GLY A 352 18.77 17.85 -0.77
C GLY A 352 17.70 17.00 -0.10
N GLY A 353 18.01 15.72 0.13
CA GLY A 353 17.12 14.78 0.80
C GLY A 353 17.18 14.91 2.32
N LEU A 354 16.60 13.94 3.03
CA LEU A 354 16.61 13.86 4.49
C LEU A 354 18.00 13.88 5.12
N LEU A 355 19.06 13.58 4.38
CA LEU A 355 20.43 13.51 4.89
C LEU A 355 21.28 14.75 4.54
N HIS A 356 20.65 15.88 4.23
CA HIS A 356 21.34 17.17 4.06
C HIS A 356 21.96 17.69 5.36
N ASP A 357 23.02 18.49 5.24
CA ASP A 357 23.73 19.15 6.36
C ASP A 357 24.07 18.21 7.54
N PRO A 358 24.86 17.14 7.31
CA PRO A 358 25.32 16.28 8.40
C PRO A 358 26.23 17.04 9.38
N PRO A 359 26.28 16.64 10.67
CA PRO A 359 27.27 17.15 11.62
C PRO A 359 28.70 17.01 11.10
N SER A 360 29.59 17.92 11.49
CA SER A 360 30.99 17.97 11.01
C SER A 360 31.75 16.65 11.18
N GLU A 361 31.52 15.95 12.29
CA GLU A 361 32.16 14.64 12.56
C GLU A 361 31.71 13.54 11.60
N ILE A 362 30.47 13.62 11.09
CA ILE A 362 29.94 12.70 10.07
C ILE A 362 30.38 13.12 8.66
N ALA A 363 30.50 14.42 8.42
CA ALA A 363 30.92 14.96 7.13
C ALA A 363 32.42 14.77 6.85
N LYS A 364 33.25 14.72 7.90
CA LYS A 364 34.72 14.82 7.83
C LYS A 364 35.39 13.78 6.93
N ASP A 365 34.89 12.56 6.90
CA ASP A 365 35.47 11.46 6.12
C ASP A 365 34.86 11.32 4.71
N GLY A 366 33.80 12.08 4.40
CA GLY A 366 33.07 12.01 3.14
C GLY A 366 32.35 10.68 2.89
N ARG A 367 32.31 9.76 3.85
CA ARG A 367 31.77 8.40 3.66
C ARG A 367 30.29 8.43 3.35
N LEU A 368 29.52 9.24 4.09
CA LEU A 368 28.08 9.37 3.88
C LEU A 368 27.75 9.90 2.48
N GLU A 369 28.45 10.95 2.05
CA GLU A 369 28.26 11.54 0.71
C GLU A 369 28.62 10.52 -0.37
N ALA A 370 29.74 9.81 -0.24
CA ALA A 370 30.15 8.78 -1.19
C ALA A 370 29.12 7.64 -1.32
N LEU A 371 28.55 7.19 -0.20
CA LEU A 371 27.51 6.16 -0.20
C LEU A 371 26.21 6.65 -0.84
N LEU A 372 25.79 7.89 -0.54
CA LEU A 372 24.57 8.47 -1.11
C LEU A 372 24.72 8.71 -2.62
N ASP A 373 25.86 9.23 -3.05
CA ASP A 373 26.16 9.45 -4.46
C ASP A 373 26.18 8.13 -5.23
N GLU A 374 26.88 7.09 -4.73
CA GLU A 374 26.92 5.79 -5.41
C GLU A 374 25.55 5.10 -5.38
N CYS A 375 24.74 5.32 -4.34
CA CYS A 375 23.38 4.79 -4.28
C CYS A 375 22.42 5.49 -5.27
N ALA A 376 22.52 6.80 -5.45
CA ALA A 376 21.66 7.53 -6.38
C ALA A 376 22.17 7.41 -7.83
N ASN A 377 23.47 7.68 -8.04
CA ASN A 377 24.15 7.78 -9.31
C ASN A 377 25.43 6.91 -9.34
N PRO A 378 25.29 5.59 -9.53
CA PRO A 378 26.40 4.64 -9.43
C PRO A 378 27.46 4.90 -10.49
N LYS A 379 28.73 5.01 -10.05
CA LYS A 379 29.90 5.13 -10.95
C LYS A 379 30.47 3.77 -11.31
N LYS A 380 30.26 2.78 -10.44
CA LYS A 380 30.65 1.38 -10.68
C LYS A 380 29.45 0.62 -11.18
N ARG A 381 29.68 -0.29 -12.13
CA ARG A 381 28.63 -1.20 -12.61
C ARG A 381 28.09 -2.02 -11.44
N TYR A 382 26.78 -1.96 -11.20
CA TYR A 382 26.09 -2.59 -10.07
C TYR A 382 26.51 -2.04 -8.70
N GLY A 383 27.12 -0.85 -8.68
CA GLY A 383 27.59 -0.18 -7.48
C GLY A 383 26.46 0.14 -6.51
N ARG A 384 25.25 0.43 -7.03
CA ARG A 384 24.09 0.79 -6.20
C ARG A 384 23.71 -0.31 -5.22
N PHE A 385 23.77 -1.58 -5.64
CA PHE A 385 23.43 -2.71 -4.76
C PHE A 385 24.31 -2.76 -3.51
N GLN A 386 25.62 -2.59 -3.70
CA GLN A 386 26.57 -2.60 -2.60
C GLN A 386 26.45 -1.32 -1.77
N ALA A 387 26.34 -0.16 -2.42
CA ALA A 387 26.20 1.12 -1.74
C ALA A 387 24.92 1.21 -0.91
N ALA A 388 23.78 0.71 -1.41
CA ALA A 388 22.53 0.65 -0.67
C ALA A 388 22.63 -0.22 0.59
N LYS A 389 23.29 -1.38 0.49
CA LYS A 389 23.55 -2.25 1.64
C LYS A 389 24.45 -1.56 2.67
N GLU A 390 25.58 -1.02 2.25
CA GLU A 390 26.51 -0.34 3.15
C GLU A 390 25.91 0.92 3.78
N LEU A 391 25.11 1.68 3.02
CA LEU A 391 24.37 2.83 3.51
C LEU A 391 23.37 2.43 4.59
N ARG A 392 22.58 1.37 4.35
CA ARG A 392 21.62 0.85 5.34
C ARG A 392 22.31 0.43 6.64
N GLU A 393 23.42 -0.31 6.54
CA GLU A 393 24.23 -0.72 7.70
C GLU A 393 24.85 0.48 8.43
N TYR A 394 25.35 1.47 7.69
CA TYR A 394 25.93 2.69 8.25
C TYR A 394 24.88 3.54 8.97
N LEU A 395 23.72 3.76 8.38
CA LEU A 395 22.60 4.48 9.01
C LEU A 395 22.09 3.74 10.25
N ALA A 396 22.06 2.41 10.24
CA ALA A 396 21.72 1.61 11.42
C ALA A 396 22.71 1.81 12.56
N GLN A 397 24.02 1.87 12.28
CA GLN A 397 25.04 2.17 13.28
C GLN A 397 24.88 3.57 13.88
N LEU A 398 24.61 4.57 13.04
CA LEU A 398 24.36 5.94 13.50
C LEU A 398 23.07 6.03 14.34
N SER A 399 22.03 5.30 13.97
CA SER A 399 20.77 5.23 14.72
C SER A 399 20.93 4.48 16.05
N ASN A 400 21.71 3.39 16.08
CA ASN A 400 21.92 2.55 17.27
C ASN A 400 22.97 3.09 18.25
N ASN A 401 23.96 3.87 17.80
CA ASN A 401 24.92 4.56 18.68
C ASN A 401 24.24 5.55 19.65
N ARG A 402 22.94 5.79 19.46
CA ARG A 402 22.04 6.47 20.39
C ARG A 402 21.86 5.75 21.74
N LEU A 403 22.13 4.44 21.83
CA LEU A 403 22.11 3.71 23.11
C LEU A 403 23.41 3.86 23.93
N LEU A 404 24.48 4.45 23.36
CA LEU A 404 25.77 4.63 24.04
C LEU A 404 26.09 6.09 24.40
N TYR A 405 25.31 7.04 23.90
CA TYR A 405 25.43 8.47 24.24
C TYR A 405 24.12 9.00 24.81
N VAL A 406 23.78 8.55 26.02
CA VAL A 406 23.01 9.37 26.95
C VAL A 406 24.04 10.18 27.74
N PRO A 407 24.12 11.51 27.59
CA PRO A 407 24.92 12.30 28.51
C PRO A 407 24.26 12.24 29.89
N GLU A 408 24.88 11.48 30.79
CA GLU A 408 24.60 11.51 32.21
C GLU A 408 24.96 12.90 32.74
N LYS A 409 23.99 13.83 32.75
CA LYS A 409 24.00 15.05 33.58
C LYS A 409 22.65 15.77 33.50
N LEU A 410 21.81 15.52 34.50
CA LEU A 410 21.23 16.60 35.31
C LEU A 410 20.89 16.04 36.71
N HIS A 411 21.89 16.04 37.58
CA HIS A 411 21.67 16.07 39.03
C HIS A 411 21.83 17.53 39.47
N SER A 412 20.72 18.16 39.81
CA SER A 412 20.70 19.26 40.76
C SER A 412 19.41 19.14 41.57
N GLU A 413 19.58 18.57 42.76
CA GLU A 413 18.95 18.98 44.01
C GLU A 413 17.49 19.45 43.96
N ASP A 414 16.58 18.60 44.43
CA ASP A 414 15.53 19.08 45.33
C ASP A 414 15.44 18.11 46.52
N LYS A 415 16.00 18.56 47.65
CA LYS A 415 15.86 17.94 48.97
C LYS A 415 14.67 18.57 49.67
N SER A 416 13.70 17.73 50.04
CA SER A 416 12.76 17.81 51.19
C SER A 416 11.37 17.34 50.74
N ALA A 417 10.65 16.43 51.40
CA ALA A 417 10.72 15.84 52.74
C ALA A 417 10.30 14.35 52.62
N GLY A 418 10.87 13.40 53.38
CA GLY A 418 10.39 12.98 54.71
C GLY A 418 8.95 12.45 54.62
N LEU A 419 8.62 11.16 54.82
CA LEU A 419 8.98 10.23 55.88
C LEU A 419 8.67 8.78 55.43
N SER A 420 9.64 7.87 55.60
CA SER A 420 9.64 6.76 56.58
C SER A 420 8.90 5.48 56.18
N CYS A 421 9.68 4.48 55.76
CA CYS A 421 9.35 3.06 55.87
C CYS A 421 9.12 2.66 57.34
N GLY A 422 8.18 1.75 57.57
CA GLY A 422 8.05 1.00 58.81
C GLY A 422 7.65 -0.44 58.50
N LEU A 423 8.63 -1.32 58.35
CA LEU A 423 8.45 -2.76 58.53
C LEU A 423 8.41 -3.02 60.04
N LEU A 424 7.38 -3.69 60.54
CA LEU A 424 7.51 -4.60 61.68
C LEU A 424 6.31 -5.55 61.76
N ASP A 425 6.70 -6.79 61.95
CA ASP A 425 5.92 -8.01 61.94
C ASP A 425 5.34 -8.30 63.35
N LEU A 426 4.37 -9.23 63.40
CA LEU A 426 4.00 -10.10 64.52
C LEU A 426 3.11 -9.61 65.70
N ARG A 427 1.88 -10.19 65.72
CA ARG A 427 1.26 -11.08 66.76
C ARG A 427 -0.13 -10.71 67.30
N TYR A 428 -1.07 -11.62 66.98
CA TYR A 428 -2.03 -12.34 67.85
C TYR A 428 -3.02 -11.57 68.75
N SER A 429 -4.34 -11.77 68.56
CA SER A 429 -5.18 -12.60 69.46
C SER A 429 -6.68 -12.64 69.10
N SER A 430 -7.14 -13.83 68.72
CA SER A 430 -8.36 -14.60 69.06
C SER A 430 -9.79 -14.02 69.16
N ARG A 431 -10.73 -14.67 68.43
CA ARG A 431 -11.84 -15.56 68.92
C ARG A 431 -12.70 -16.00 67.71
N GLY A 432 -12.65 -17.27 67.26
CA GLY A 432 -13.63 -18.36 67.53
C GLY A 432 -14.62 -18.48 66.34
N PHE A 433 -14.95 -19.62 65.69
CA PHE A 433 -15.10 -21.01 66.12
C PHE A 433 -15.12 -21.97 64.88
N ALA A 434 -14.58 -23.19 65.07
CA ALA A 434 -14.84 -24.52 64.44
C ALA A 434 -14.79 -24.71 62.90
N ALA A 435 -13.82 -25.43 62.30
CA ALA A 435 -13.54 -26.90 62.27
C ALA A 435 -14.33 -27.61 61.13
N THR A 436 -13.80 -28.46 60.23
CA THR A 436 -12.61 -29.32 60.21
C THR A 436 -12.34 -29.85 58.77
N ALA A 437 -11.07 -30.04 58.42
CA ALA A 437 -10.54 -30.65 57.18
C ALA A 437 -10.45 -32.20 57.28
N PRO A 438 -9.86 -33.00 56.33
CA PRO A 438 -8.39 -32.97 56.07
C PRO A 438 -7.85 -33.40 54.67
N THR A 439 -6.61 -32.95 54.36
CA THR A 439 -5.48 -33.62 53.65
C THR A 439 -5.60 -33.95 52.13
N LYS A 440 -4.60 -33.89 51.23
CA LYS A 440 -3.11 -33.75 51.20
C LYS A 440 -2.69 -33.38 49.72
N PRO A 441 -1.40 -33.06 49.41
CA PRO A 441 -0.87 -32.47 48.15
C PRO A 441 -0.23 -33.54 47.21
N PRO A 442 0.74 -33.22 46.30
CA PRO A 442 0.84 -32.29 45.15
C PRO A 442 0.92 -33.09 43.80
N GLN A 443 1.06 -32.46 42.61
CA GLN A 443 1.71 -33.04 41.38
C GLN A 443 1.52 -32.08 40.16
N THR A 444 2.57 -31.42 39.67
CA THR A 444 3.39 -31.80 38.50
C THR A 444 2.59 -32.14 37.24
N CYS A 445 2.59 -31.23 36.27
CA CYS A 445 2.26 -31.51 34.88
C CYS A 445 3.47 -32.22 34.23
N ASN A 446 3.26 -33.45 33.75
CA ASN A 446 4.05 -34.08 32.70
C ASN A 446 3.10 -34.89 31.80
N GLU A 447 3.23 -34.63 30.50
CA GLU A 447 3.13 -35.52 29.33
C GLU A 447 1.94 -36.49 29.18
N CYS A 448 1.32 -36.46 27.99
CA CYS A 448 1.21 -37.65 27.14
C CYS A 448 1.01 -37.25 25.67
N PHE A 449 2.03 -37.56 24.87
CA PHE A 449 1.92 -37.86 23.44
C PHE A 449 0.96 -39.03 23.21
N GLY A 450 0.25 -39.01 22.08
CA GLY A 450 -0.53 -40.14 21.58
C GLY A 450 -0.64 -40.06 20.06
N ASN A 451 0.24 -40.81 19.38
CA ASN A 451 0.12 -41.21 17.99
C ASN A 451 -1.11 -42.12 17.81
N GLU A 452 -1.72 -42.11 16.62
CA GLU A 452 -2.10 -43.34 15.93
C GLU A 452 -2.37 -43.17 14.41
N SER A 453 -1.58 -43.91 13.61
CA SER A 453 -1.76 -44.51 12.26
C SER A 453 -2.41 -43.71 11.12
N MET A 454 -1.81 -43.49 9.93
CA MET A 454 -1.14 -44.39 8.96
C MET A 454 -2.10 -45.34 8.21
N TRP A 455 -2.50 -44.94 6.99
CA TRP A 455 -2.94 -45.84 5.92
C TRP A 455 -2.27 -45.46 4.60
N ASP A 456 -1.50 -46.41 4.12
CA ASP A 456 -0.76 -46.48 2.87
C ASP A 456 -1.69 -46.95 1.73
N LEU A 457 -1.56 -46.35 0.54
CA LEU A 457 -2.32 -46.72 -0.67
C LEU A 457 -1.34 -46.78 -1.85
N SER A 458 -0.47 -47.80 -1.81
CA SER A 458 0.24 -48.30 -2.97
C SER A 458 -0.23 -49.72 -3.30
N SER A 459 -1.09 -49.88 -4.30
CA SER A 459 -1.20 -51.10 -5.13
C SER A 459 -2.22 -50.89 -6.27
N LEU A 460 -2.01 -51.63 -7.38
CA LEU A 460 -2.71 -51.64 -8.68
C LEU A 460 -2.21 -50.55 -9.67
N ILE A 461 -1.59 -50.82 -10.82
CA ILE A 461 -1.70 -51.94 -11.79
C ILE A 461 -0.38 -52.06 -12.59
N LYS A 462 0.05 -53.29 -12.92
CA LYS A 462 1.04 -53.60 -13.98
C LYS A 462 0.39 -54.48 -15.06
N ASP A 463 0.82 -54.20 -16.29
CA ASP A 463 0.82 -54.98 -17.54
C ASP A 463 -0.49 -55.37 -18.24
N GLN A 464 -0.68 -54.81 -19.44
CA GLN A 464 -0.69 -55.60 -20.68
C GLN A 464 -0.31 -54.74 -21.91
N THR A 465 0.57 -55.31 -22.74
CA THR A 465 1.06 -54.84 -24.03
C THR A 465 0.06 -55.06 -25.16
N HIS A 466 -0.11 -54.11 -26.08
CA HIS A 466 -0.21 -54.38 -27.52
C HIS A 466 -0.09 -53.10 -28.38
N THR A 467 0.47 -53.32 -29.57
CA THR A 467 0.96 -52.46 -30.67
C THR A 467 -0.02 -51.44 -31.30
N PRO A 468 0.49 -50.44 -32.06
CA PRO A 468 -0.23 -49.21 -32.43
C PRO A 468 -0.89 -49.27 -33.82
N PRO A 469 -1.87 -48.39 -34.12
CA PRO A 469 -2.19 -48.03 -35.49
C PRO A 469 -1.72 -46.63 -35.88
N ARG A 470 -1.34 -46.52 -37.16
CA ARG A 470 -0.86 -45.34 -37.89
C ARG A 470 -1.97 -44.32 -38.19
N TYR A 471 -1.54 -43.06 -38.29
CA TYR A 471 -2.00 -41.96 -39.17
C TYR A 471 -3.48 -41.88 -39.57
N ILE A 472 -4.14 -40.76 -39.19
CA ILE A 472 -4.92 -39.91 -40.10
C ILE A 472 -4.74 -38.43 -39.69
N GLU A 473 -4.25 -37.62 -40.62
CA GLU A 473 -4.23 -36.15 -40.58
C GLU A 473 -5.63 -35.57 -40.38
N ARG A 474 -5.79 -34.62 -39.45
CA ARG A 474 -6.79 -33.56 -39.59
C ARG A 474 -6.23 -32.21 -39.18
N ASP A 475 -5.79 -31.54 -40.22
CA ASP A 475 -5.78 -30.10 -40.40
C ASP A 475 -6.96 -29.40 -39.71
N SER A 476 -6.65 -28.44 -38.83
CA SER A 476 -7.50 -27.26 -38.54
C SER A 476 -6.74 -26.30 -37.62
N THR A 477 -5.70 -25.67 -38.16
CA THR A 477 -5.25 -24.37 -37.65
C THR A 477 -6.34 -23.34 -37.92
N LYS A 478 -7.31 -23.22 -37.00
CA LYS A 478 -8.04 -21.97 -36.79
C LYS A 478 -7.53 -21.34 -35.51
N LYS A 479 -6.43 -20.60 -35.64
CA LYS A 479 -6.14 -19.49 -34.73
C LYS A 479 -7.34 -18.56 -34.81
N ILE A 480 -8.17 -18.57 -33.78
CA ILE A 480 -9.15 -17.52 -33.56
C ILE A 480 -8.33 -16.34 -33.02
N ASP A 481 -7.85 -15.50 -33.94
CA ASP A 481 -7.33 -14.17 -33.63
C ASP A 481 -8.51 -13.31 -33.15
N ILE A 482 -8.81 -13.36 -31.86
CA ILE A 482 -9.57 -12.29 -31.21
C ILE A 482 -8.54 -11.21 -30.86
N LYS A 483 -8.39 -10.26 -31.79
CA LYS A 483 -7.74 -8.98 -31.53
C LYS A 483 -8.50 -8.26 -30.40
N TYR A 484 -7.95 -8.28 -29.20
CA TYR A 484 -8.36 -7.41 -28.09
C TYR A 484 -7.77 -6.00 -28.31
N GLU A 485 -8.20 -5.30 -29.36
CA GLU A 485 -7.68 -3.95 -29.70
C GLU A 485 -8.44 -2.79 -29.02
N ASN A 486 -9.22 -3.00 -27.96
CA ASN A 486 -10.05 -1.93 -27.37
C ASN A 486 -10.02 -1.81 -25.83
N LEU A 487 -9.00 -2.35 -25.15
CA LEU A 487 -8.96 -2.36 -23.68
C LEU A 487 -8.17 -1.18 -23.07
N ILE A 488 -7.45 -0.40 -23.86
CA ILE A 488 -6.54 0.66 -23.37
C ILE A 488 -6.94 2.01 -23.96
N ILE A 489 -7.94 2.66 -23.35
CA ILE A 489 -8.04 4.13 -23.32
C ILE A 489 -8.53 4.52 -21.91
N PHE A 490 -7.78 4.09 -20.91
CA PHE A 490 -7.74 4.78 -19.63
C PHE A 490 -6.33 5.37 -19.54
N MET A 491 -6.23 6.69 -19.72
CA MET A 491 -5.05 7.50 -19.39
C MET A 491 -3.89 7.49 -20.41
N GLU A 492 -4.14 8.05 -21.60
CA GLU A 492 -3.08 8.85 -22.23
C GLU A 492 -2.98 10.16 -21.43
N LYS A 493 -1.99 10.27 -20.54
CA LYS A 493 -1.61 11.54 -19.92
C LYS A 493 -1.19 12.48 -21.06
N ASP A 494 -1.99 13.52 -21.24
CA ASP A 494 -1.80 14.63 -22.17
C ASP A 494 -0.45 15.32 -21.88
N THR A 495 0.65 14.77 -22.40
CA THR A 495 1.94 15.44 -22.47
C THR A 495 1.96 16.21 -23.79
N GLY A 496 1.49 17.45 -23.73
CA GLY A 496 1.41 18.33 -24.89
C GLY A 496 2.77 18.48 -25.59
N LYS A 497 2.91 17.88 -26.77
CA LYS A 497 3.81 18.33 -27.84
C LYS A 497 3.12 18.16 -29.19
N ARG A 498 2.56 19.26 -29.70
CA ARG A 498 2.14 19.38 -31.10
C ARG A 498 3.39 19.36 -31.99
N PHE A 499 3.64 18.26 -32.70
CA PHE A 499 4.46 18.28 -33.90
C PHE A 499 3.57 18.59 -35.11
N ARG A 500 3.84 19.70 -35.79
CA ARG A 500 3.28 19.99 -37.11
C ARG A 500 4.14 19.28 -38.17
N PRO A 501 3.59 18.47 -39.08
CA PRO A 501 4.30 18.07 -40.29
C PRO A 501 4.13 19.16 -41.35
N GLY A 502 5.23 19.83 -41.69
CA GLY A 502 5.32 20.71 -42.85
C GLY A 502 5.92 19.97 -44.03
N LEU A 503 5.21 20.02 -45.16
CA LEU A 503 5.47 19.39 -46.45
C LEU A 503 6.87 19.68 -47.03
N ARG A 504 7.36 18.72 -47.84
CA ARG A 504 8.37 18.91 -48.88
C ARG A 504 7.92 19.96 -49.92
N VAL A 505 8.80 20.90 -50.23
CA VAL A 505 9.40 21.12 -51.57
C VAL A 505 10.87 21.46 -51.34
#